data_AF-A0A2N2BIG6-F1
#
_entry.id   AF-A0A2N2BIG6-F1
#
_cell.length_a   1.000
_cell.length_b   1.000
_cell.length_c   1.000
_cell.angle_alpha   90.00
_cell.angle_beta   90.00
_cell.angle_gamma   90.00
#
_symmetry.space_group_name_H-M   'P 1'
#
loop_
_entity.id
_entity.type
_entity.pdbx_description
1 polymer ?
#
loop_
_entity_poly.entity_id
_entity_poly.type
_entity_poly.pdbx_seq_one_letter_code
_entity_poly.pdbx_strand_id
1 'polypeptide(L)'
;MIELGKKQTMYVVKKTPLGIFINENPDELINSIVLSNQELERASDEKVYELGDEIEVYCYLDQKKKLQGTLMPPLLCNGEIGILEAVETNHFGAFLEWGYDKDILMPFSEQLRPIKKGYKVLVGIYEDKSGRLCATQKIKKILRSDSPYKENDQVTGLIYDIKDDMGA
;
A
#
# COMPACT_ATOMS: atom_id res chain seq x y z
N MET A 1 13.71 13.92 -7.83
CA MET A 1 12.98 13.28 -8.94
C MET A 1 12.01 12.34 -8.29
N ILE A 2 10.71 12.53 -8.50
CA ILE A 2 9.69 11.79 -7.73
C ILE A 2 9.82 10.29 -7.98
N GLU A 3 10.07 9.54 -6.90
CA GLU A 3 10.24 8.10 -6.92
C GLU A 3 8.92 7.40 -6.59
N LEU A 4 8.43 6.61 -7.53
CA LEU A 4 7.24 5.80 -7.31
C LEU A 4 7.49 4.69 -6.31
N GLY A 5 6.50 4.44 -5.46
CA GLY A 5 6.53 3.35 -4.50
C GLY A 5 7.35 3.65 -3.24
N LYS A 6 7.74 4.91 -3.02
CA LYS A 6 8.55 5.33 -1.87
C LYS A 6 7.92 6.53 -1.17
N LYS A 7 8.23 6.62 0.12
CA LYS A 7 8.05 7.86 0.88
C LYS A 7 9.18 8.82 0.57
N GLN A 8 8.84 10.09 0.41
CA GLN A 8 9.80 11.15 0.15
C GLN A 8 9.32 12.49 0.70
N THR A 9 10.27 13.34 1.06
CA THR A 9 9.98 14.70 1.50
C THR A 9 9.63 15.59 0.32
N MET A 10 8.54 16.31 0.44
CA MET A 10 8.01 17.28 -0.51
C MET A 10 7.74 18.60 0.23
N TYR A 11 7.58 19.70 -0.52
CA TYR A 11 7.30 21.03 0.01
C TYR A 11 5.94 21.50 -0.43
N VAL A 12 5.23 22.21 0.45
CA VAL A 12 3.96 22.85 0.11
C VAL A 12 4.19 24.08 -0.76
N VAL A 13 3.82 24.00 -2.03
CA VAL A 13 4.06 25.06 -3.03
C VAL A 13 2.83 25.94 -3.29
N LYS A 14 1.63 25.46 -2.95
CA LYS A 14 0.38 26.22 -3.08
C LYS A 14 -0.70 25.70 -2.15
N LYS A 15 -1.47 26.62 -1.55
CA LYS A 15 -2.69 26.31 -0.78
C LYS A 15 -3.92 26.69 -1.58
N THR A 16 -4.97 25.86 -1.51
CA THR A 16 -6.28 26.12 -2.12
C THR A 16 -7.39 25.71 -1.18
N PRO A 17 -8.64 26.14 -1.40
CA PRO A 17 -9.76 25.69 -0.56
C PRO A 17 -10.02 24.18 -0.57
N LEU A 18 -9.49 23.43 -1.56
CA LEU A 18 -9.71 21.99 -1.70
C LEU A 18 -8.54 21.14 -1.18
N GLY A 19 -7.42 21.75 -0.83
CA GLY A 19 -6.20 21.03 -0.49
C GLY A 19 -4.92 21.83 -0.72
N ILE A 20 -3.80 21.15 -0.58
CA ILE A 20 -2.46 21.68 -0.80
C ILE A 20 -1.80 21.02 -2.00
N PHE A 21 -1.00 21.78 -2.72
CA PHE A 21 -0.14 21.30 -3.79
C PHE A 21 1.27 21.15 -3.22
N ILE A 22 1.90 20.03 -3.54
CA ILE A 22 3.24 19.70 -3.07
C ILE A 22 4.18 19.42 -4.24
N ASN A 23 5.46 19.72 -4.06
CA ASN A 23 6.51 19.46 -5.05
C ASN A 23 7.85 19.16 -4.36
N GLU A 24 8.76 18.45 -5.02
CA GLU A 24 10.14 18.29 -4.55
C GLU A 24 10.91 19.62 -4.60
N ASN A 25 10.53 20.51 -5.52
CA ASN A 25 11.09 21.84 -5.64
C ASN A 25 10.11 22.88 -5.03
N PRO A 26 10.48 23.56 -3.93
CA PRO A 26 9.58 24.49 -3.23
C PRO A 26 9.14 25.69 -4.08
N ASP A 27 9.86 26.02 -5.14
CA ASP A 27 9.57 27.15 -6.02
C ASP A 27 8.75 26.74 -7.27
N GLU A 28 8.38 25.46 -7.42
CA GLU A 28 7.78 24.93 -8.65
C GLU A 28 6.34 24.42 -8.47
N LEU A 29 5.41 24.95 -9.27
CA LEU A 29 4.02 24.50 -9.30
C LEU A 29 3.76 23.41 -10.36
N ILE A 30 4.59 23.32 -11.39
CA ILE A 30 4.41 22.35 -12.48
C ILE A 30 4.64 20.94 -11.96
N ASN A 31 3.84 19.96 -12.42
CA ASN A 31 3.88 18.57 -11.97
C ASN A 31 3.67 18.36 -10.46
N SER A 32 3.07 19.35 -9.78
CA SER A 32 2.74 19.23 -8.36
C SER A 32 1.64 18.19 -8.12
N ILE A 33 1.77 17.50 -6.99
CA ILE A 33 0.79 16.54 -6.49
C ILE A 33 -0.20 17.29 -5.60
N VAL A 34 -1.48 16.90 -5.61
CA VAL A 34 -2.51 17.50 -4.76
C VAL A 34 -2.83 16.56 -3.62
N LEU A 35 -2.73 17.07 -2.39
CA LEU A 35 -3.28 16.41 -1.20
C LEU A 35 -4.57 17.13 -0.80
N SER A 36 -5.68 16.39 -0.78
CA SER A 36 -6.99 16.94 -0.43
C SER A 36 -7.11 17.26 1.05
N ASN A 37 -7.98 18.19 1.44
CA ASN A 37 -8.22 18.49 2.87
C ASN A 37 -8.66 17.24 3.66
N GLN A 38 -9.50 16.38 3.06
CA GLN A 38 -9.94 15.14 3.70
C GLN A 38 -8.76 14.22 4.06
N GLU A 39 -7.72 14.22 3.23
CA GLU A 39 -6.51 13.44 3.48
C GLU A 39 -5.63 14.08 4.56
N LEU A 40 -5.49 15.40 4.54
CA LEU A 40 -4.75 16.14 5.57
C LEU A 40 -5.38 15.95 6.95
N GLU A 41 -6.70 16.08 7.04
CA GLU A 41 -7.49 15.90 8.27
C GLU A 41 -7.34 14.47 8.81
N ARG A 42 -7.42 13.45 7.94
CA ARG A 42 -7.25 12.05 8.35
C ARG A 42 -5.85 11.71 8.81
N ALA A 43 -4.83 12.31 8.20
CA ALA A 43 -3.45 12.04 8.56
C ALA A 43 -3.07 12.68 9.90
N SER A 44 -3.71 13.80 10.27
CA SER A 44 -3.46 14.48 11.54
C SER A 44 -4.57 15.47 11.87
N ASP A 45 -5.22 15.32 13.02
CA ASP A 45 -6.32 16.18 13.46
C ASP A 45 -5.93 17.66 13.67
N GLU A 46 -4.65 17.96 13.93
CA GLU A 46 -4.21 19.31 14.33
C GLU A 46 -3.14 19.97 13.43
N LYS A 47 -2.65 19.28 12.39
CA LYS A 47 -1.53 19.80 11.60
C LYS A 47 -2.02 20.67 10.44
N VAL A 48 -1.90 21.98 10.62
CA VAL A 48 -2.08 22.95 9.55
C VAL A 48 -0.77 23.10 8.79
N TYR A 49 -0.79 22.79 7.50
CA TYR A 49 0.36 22.97 6.62
C TYR A 49 0.40 24.39 6.04
N GLU A 50 1.54 25.04 6.15
CA GLU A 50 1.83 26.35 5.57
C GLU A 50 2.68 26.25 4.30
N LEU A 51 2.71 27.35 3.53
CA LEU A 51 3.56 27.44 2.34
C LEU A 51 5.03 27.26 2.72
N GLY A 52 5.73 26.40 2.01
CA GLY A 52 7.13 26.05 2.26
C GLY A 52 7.33 24.90 3.26
N ASP A 53 6.28 24.44 3.94
CA ASP A 53 6.41 23.34 4.90
C ASP A 53 6.84 22.05 4.21
N GLU A 54 7.68 21.29 4.91
CA GLU A 54 8.04 19.92 4.54
C GLU A 54 6.95 18.92 4.94
N ILE A 55 6.71 17.97 4.03
CA ILE A 55 5.74 16.91 4.20
C ILE A 55 6.25 15.61 3.59
N GLU A 56 6.23 14.53 4.38
CA GLU A 56 6.62 13.19 3.91
C GLU A 56 5.42 12.53 3.24
N VAL A 57 5.55 12.19 1.96
CA VAL A 57 4.46 11.70 1.12
C VAL A 57 4.89 10.43 0.39
N TYR A 58 4.01 9.44 0.34
CA TYR A 58 4.18 8.26 -0.48
C TYR A 58 3.67 8.51 -1.90
N CYS A 59 4.54 8.44 -2.89
CA CYS A 59 4.17 8.71 -4.28
C CYS A 59 3.82 7.41 -5.04
N TYR A 60 2.70 7.40 -5.75
CA TYR A 60 2.23 6.24 -6.51
C TYR A 60 1.48 6.66 -7.79
N LEU A 61 1.22 5.70 -8.68
CA LEU A 61 0.35 5.92 -9.83
C LEU A 61 -1.06 5.43 -9.54
N ASP A 62 -2.07 6.27 -9.80
CA ASP A 62 -3.46 5.83 -9.76
C ASP A 62 -3.79 4.88 -10.94
N GLN A 63 -5.03 4.38 -10.95
CA GLN A 63 -5.54 3.51 -12.03
C GLN A 63 -5.52 4.18 -13.42
N LYS A 64 -5.40 5.51 -13.51
CA LYS A 64 -5.30 6.28 -14.75
C LYS A 64 -3.85 6.61 -15.10
N LYS A 65 -2.86 5.99 -14.42
CA LYS A 65 -1.42 6.25 -14.55
C LYS A 65 -1.04 7.71 -14.27
N LYS A 66 -1.80 8.39 -13.41
CA LYS A 66 -1.47 9.73 -12.93
C LYS A 66 -0.69 9.63 -11.64
N LEU A 67 0.37 10.43 -11.53
CA LEU A 67 1.12 10.58 -10.31
C LEU A 67 0.22 11.16 -9.21
N GLN A 68 0.15 10.44 -8.09
CA GLN A 68 -0.54 10.80 -6.87
C GLN A 68 0.43 10.70 -5.69
N GLY A 69 0.06 11.33 -4.59
CA GLY A 69 0.76 11.21 -3.33
C GLY A 69 -0.24 10.94 -2.22
N THR A 70 0.20 10.20 -1.20
CA THR A 70 -0.60 10.00 -0.01
C THR A 70 0.21 10.11 1.28
N LEU A 71 -0.41 10.64 2.34
CA LEU A 71 0.14 10.67 3.69
C LEU A 71 -0.09 9.37 4.46
N MET A 72 -1.03 8.56 3.99
CA MET A 72 -1.42 7.31 4.62
C MET A 72 -1.25 6.19 3.59
N PRO A 73 -0.02 5.81 3.24
CA PRO A 73 0.18 4.71 2.31
C PRO A 73 -0.44 3.43 2.87
N PRO A 74 -0.94 2.55 2.00
CA PRO A 74 -1.39 1.24 2.44
C PRO A 74 -0.23 0.46 3.09
N LEU A 75 -0.58 -0.46 4.00
CA LEU A 75 0.34 -1.38 4.65
C LEU A 75 1.06 -2.31 3.67
N LEU A 76 0.45 -2.56 2.50
CA LEU A 76 1.04 -3.35 1.41
C LEU A 76 0.66 -2.76 0.06
N CYS A 77 1.63 -2.66 -0.84
CA CYS A 77 1.44 -2.23 -2.22
C CYS A 77 1.33 -3.40 -3.21
N ASN A 78 0.94 -3.11 -4.44
CA ASN A 78 0.83 -4.13 -5.49
C ASN A 78 2.15 -4.90 -5.67
N GLY A 79 2.08 -6.23 -5.68
CA GLY A 79 3.23 -7.11 -5.75
C GLY A 79 3.96 -7.35 -4.42
N GLU A 80 3.55 -6.69 -3.33
CA GLU A 80 4.09 -6.94 -2.00
C GLU A 80 3.35 -8.08 -1.29
N ILE A 81 4.05 -8.71 -0.35
CA ILE A 81 3.55 -9.77 0.50
C ILE A 81 3.73 -9.34 1.96
N GLY A 82 2.72 -9.55 2.77
CA GLY A 82 2.79 -9.28 4.21
C GLY A 82 1.58 -9.81 4.95
N ILE A 83 1.55 -9.54 6.25
CA ILE A 83 0.48 -9.99 7.14
C ILE A 83 -0.50 -8.83 7.32
N LEU A 84 -1.76 -9.04 6.96
CA LEU A 84 -2.85 -8.12 7.24
C LEU A 84 -3.89 -8.79 8.17
N GLU A 85 -4.61 -7.99 8.94
CA GLU A 85 -5.69 -8.47 9.80
C GLU A 85 -7.05 -8.41 9.10
N ALA A 86 -7.85 -9.47 9.19
CA ALA A 86 -9.22 -9.46 8.67
C ALA A 86 -10.14 -8.65 9.58
N VAL A 87 -10.64 -7.51 9.11
CA VAL A 87 -11.51 -6.61 9.89
C VAL A 87 -13.00 -6.87 9.66
N GLU A 88 -13.34 -7.47 8.52
CA GLU A 88 -14.70 -7.87 8.17
C GLU A 88 -14.70 -9.13 7.27
N THR A 89 -15.78 -9.90 7.32
CA THR A 89 -16.07 -10.96 6.35
C THR A 89 -17.52 -10.87 5.92
N ASN A 90 -17.78 -10.92 4.62
CA ASN A 90 -19.13 -10.90 4.06
C ASN A 90 -19.25 -11.83 2.83
N HIS A 91 -20.32 -11.71 2.06
CA HIS A 91 -20.59 -12.59 0.92
C HIS A 91 -19.62 -12.40 -0.28
N PHE A 92 -18.78 -11.36 -0.29
CA PHE A 92 -17.73 -11.19 -1.29
C PHE A 92 -16.42 -11.89 -0.88
N GLY A 93 -16.14 -11.98 0.42
CA GLY A 93 -14.89 -12.51 0.95
C GLY A 93 -14.51 -11.88 2.28
N ALA A 94 -13.21 -11.83 2.56
CA ALA A 94 -12.65 -11.17 3.73
C ALA A 94 -12.11 -9.80 3.35
N PHE A 95 -12.35 -8.79 4.18
CA PHE A 95 -11.76 -7.47 4.06
C PHE A 95 -10.63 -7.36 5.07
N LEU A 96 -9.46 -6.96 4.60
CA LEU A 96 -8.24 -6.89 5.39
C LEU A 96 -7.87 -5.43 5.63
N GLU A 97 -7.46 -5.13 6.85
CA GLU A 97 -6.95 -3.81 7.24
C GLU A 97 -5.79 -3.45 6.32
N TRP A 98 -6.04 -2.50 5.42
CA TRP A 98 -5.06 -2.13 4.40
C TRP A 98 -4.32 -0.85 4.75
N GLY A 99 -4.76 -0.12 5.79
CA GLY A 99 -4.16 1.16 6.19
C GLY A 99 -4.47 2.34 5.26
N TYR A 100 -5.26 2.13 4.21
CA TYR A 100 -5.74 3.18 3.30
C TYR A 100 -7.22 3.50 3.56
N ASP A 101 -7.80 4.46 2.81
CA ASP A 101 -9.21 4.89 2.89
C ASP A 101 -10.23 3.72 2.91
N LYS A 102 -9.86 2.56 2.37
CA LYS A 102 -10.68 1.35 2.37
C LYS A 102 -9.84 0.12 2.67
N ASP A 103 -10.48 -0.84 3.33
CA ASP A 103 -9.95 -2.19 3.50
C ASP A 103 -9.87 -2.91 2.16
N ILE A 104 -8.86 -3.78 2.02
CA ILE A 104 -8.63 -4.53 0.79
C ILE A 104 -9.41 -5.84 0.79
N LEU A 105 -10.12 -6.09 -0.31
CA LEU A 105 -10.87 -7.33 -0.49
C LEU A 105 -9.93 -8.49 -0.81
N MET A 106 -10.11 -9.59 -0.09
CA MET A 106 -9.64 -10.93 -0.43
C MET A 106 -10.84 -11.81 -0.81
N PRO A 107 -11.12 -12.00 -2.11
CA PRO A 107 -12.23 -12.83 -2.57
C PRO A 107 -12.13 -14.27 -2.08
N PHE A 108 -13.26 -14.96 -1.93
CA PHE A 108 -13.25 -16.38 -1.54
C PHE A 108 -12.40 -17.26 -2.45
N SER A 109 -12.35 -16.95 -3.75
CA SER A 109 -11.52 -17.68 -4.70
C SER A 109 -10.03 -17.57 -4.41
N GLU A 110 -9.60 -16.57 -3.64
CA GLU A 110 -8.20 -16.29 -3.29
C GLU A 110 -7.85 -16.70 -1.85
N GLN A 111 -8.80 -17.27 -1.11
CA GLN A 111 -8.59 -17.81 0.23
C GLN A 111 -8.14 -19.28 0.13
N LEU A 112 -7.12 -19.67 0.88
CA LEU A 112 -6.72 -21.07 1.02
C LEU A 112 -7.56 -21.80 2.08
N ARG A 113 -8.12 -21.05 3.02
CA ARG A 113 -8.98 -21.54 4.11
C ARG A 113 -10.00 -20.47 4.48
N PRO A 114 -11.15 -20.84 5.06
CA PRO A 114 -12.13 -19.86 5.54
C PRO A 114 -11.52 -18.88 6.53
N ILE A 115 -11.69 -17.57 6.26
CA ILE A 115 -11.21 -16.49 7.11
C ILE A 115 -12.32 -15.97 8.01
N LYS A 116 -11.96 -15.59 9.23
CA LYS A 116 -12.85 -14.93 10.19
C LYS A 116 -12.25 -13.58 10.59
N LYS A 117 -13.11 -12.67 11.02
CA LYS A 117 -12.69 -11.40 11.61
C LYS A 117 -11.67 -11.63 12.75
N GLY A 118 -10.65 -10.78 12.82
CA GLY A 118 -9.53 -10.82 13.75
C GLY A 118 -8.38 -11.76 13.32
N TYR A 119 -8.52 -12.49 12.21
CA TYR A 119 -7.44 -13.37 11.75
C TYR A 119 -6.33 -12.56 11.09
N LYS A 120 -5.09 -12.79 11.53
CA LYS A 120 -3.89 -12.32 10.84
C LYS A 120 -3.49 -13.30 9.75
N VAL A 121 -3.41 -12.82 8.52
CA VAL A 121 -3.22 -13.65 7.33
C VAL A 121 -2.08 -13.12 6.47
N LEU A 122 -1.17 -14.02 6.11
CA LEU A 122 -0.16 -13.74 5.09
C LEU A 122 -0.85 -13.67 3.73
N VAL A 123 -0.74 -12.52 3.08
CA VAL A 123 -1.35 -12.24 1.79
C VAL A 123 -0.39 -11.50 0.88
N GLY A 124 -0.59 -11.64 -0.42
CA GLY A 124 0.03 -10.77 -1.41
C GLY A 124 -1.02 -9.90 -2.10
N ILE A 125 -0.62 -8.71 -2.52
CA ILE A 125 -1.49 -7.79 -3.26
C ILE A 125 -1.28 -7.96 -4.75
N TYR A 126 -2.37 -8.05 -5.50
CA TYR A 126 -2.33 -8.19 -6.95
C TYR A 126 -3.46 -7.38 -7.61
N GLU A 127 -3.29 -7.07 -8.88
CA GLU A 127 -4.32 -6.45 -9.73
C GLU A 127 -5.16 -7.55 -10.42
N ASP A 128 -6.48 -7.50 -10.24
CA ASP A 128 -7.40 -8.41 -10.91
C ASP A 128 -7.62 -8.05 -12.38
N LYS A 129 -8.40 -8.86 -13.10
CA LYS A 129 -8.69 -8.64 -14.53
C LYS A 129 -9.45 -7.34 -14.83
N SER A 130 -10.03 -6.72 -13.82
CA SER A 130 -10.77 -5.46 -13.92
C SER A 130 -9.92 -4.22 -13.59
N GLY A 131 -8.65 -4.42 -13.24
CA GLY A 131 -7.75 -3.34 -12.83
C GLY A 131 -7.89 -2.95 -11.36
N ARG A 132 -8.54 -3.78 -10.53
CA ARG A 132 -8.72 -3.51 -9.10
C ARG A 132 -7.70 -4.28 -8.27
N LEU A 133 -7.16 -3.64 -7.24
CA LEU A 133 -6.29 -4.31 -6.29
C LEU A 133 -7.10 -5.20 -5.35
N CYS A 134 -6.61 -6.43 -5.18
CA CYS A 134 -7.15 -7.44 -4.28
C CYS A 134 -6.01 -8.12 -3.51
N ALA A 135 -6.35 -8.73 -2.39
CA ALA A 135 -5.44 -9.59 -1.63
C ALA A 135 -5.65 -11.06 -1.99
N THR A 136 -4.59 -11.87 -1.88
CA THR A 136 -4.63 -13.32 -2.07
C THR A 136 -3.75 -14.07 -1.07
N GLN A 137 -4.23 -15.21 -0.55
CA GLN A 137 -3.38 -16.16 0.18
C GLN A 137 -2.56 -17.05 -0.75
N LYS A 138 -2.85 -17.05 -2.06
CA LYS A 138 -2.13 -17.83 -3.06
C LYS A 138 -0.84 -17.13 -3.50
N ILE A 139 0.00 -16.81 -2.53
CA ILE A 139 1.18 -15.94 -2.71
C ILE A 139 2.26 -16.52 -3.62
N LYS A 140 2.20 -17.81 -3.98
CA LYS A 140 3.19 -18.47 -4.85
C LYS A 140 3.42 -17.72 -6.18
N LYS A 141 2.39 -17.07 -6.71
CA LYS A 141 2.49 -16.30 -7.97
C LYS A 141 3.15 -14.92 -7.81
N ILE A 142 3.27 -14.44 -6.58
CA ILE A 142 3.78 -13.11 -6.22
C ILE A 142 5.21 -13.21 -5.67
N LEU A 143 5.62 -14.41 -5.20
CA LEU A 143 6.99 -14.67 -4.78
C LEU A 143 7.99 -14.32 -5.89
N ARG A 144 9.07 -13.65 -5.48
CA ARG A 144 10.17 -13.26 -6.34
C ARG A 144 11.39 -14.14 -6.07
N SER A 145 12.22 -14.30 -7.09
CA SER A 145 13.47 -15.09 -7.04
C SER A 145 14.73 -14.24 -7.15
N ASP A 146 14.60 -12.91 -7.19
CA ASP A 146 15.71 -11.95 -7.31
C ASP A 146 16.14 -11.41 -5.95
N SER A 147 16.34 -12.34 -5.01
CA SER A 147 16.75 -12.02 -3.65
C SER A 147 18.12 -11.32 -3.61
N PRO A 148 18.32 -10.33 -2.72
CA PRO A 148 19.63 -9.70 -2.50
C PRO A 148 20.59 -10.56 -1.65
N TYR A 149 20.12 -11.70 -1.11
CA TYR A 149 20.91 -12.57 -0.24
C TYR A 149 22.06 -13.24 -0.99
N LYS A 150 23.18 -13.43 -0.28
CA LYS A 150 24.40 -14.07 -0.77
C LYS A 150 24.64 -15.40 -0.06
N GLU A 151 25.56 -16.17 -0.61
CA GLU A 151 26.02 -17.41 0.02
C GLU A 151 26.51 -17.14 1.46
N ASN A 152 26.07 -17.98 2.40
CA ASN A 152 26.34 -17.89 3.84
C ASN A 152 25.60 -16.79 4.63
N ASP A 153 24.66 -16.06 4.01
CA ASP A 153 23.79 -15.16 4.75
C ASP A 153 22.88 -15.95 5.72
N GLN A 154 22.80 -15.48 6.96
CA GLN A 154 21.79 -15.96 7.91
C GLN A 154 20.50 -15.15 7.72
N VAL A 155 19.39 -15.85 7.50
CA VAL A 155 18.08 -15.24 7.26
C VAL A 155 17.04 -15.78 8.24
N THR A 156 16.04 -14.95 8.52
CA THR A 156 14.81 -15.38 9.21
C THR A 156 13.69 -15.44 8.19
N GLY A 157 12.92 -16.54 8.20
CA GLY A 157 11.84 -16.77 7.26
C GLY A 157 10.51 -17.09 7.94
N LEU A 158 9.42 -16.90 7.20
CA LEU A 158 8.08 -17.30 7.60
C LEU A 158 7.67 -18.54 6.80
N ILE A 159 7.32 -19.63 7.49
CA ILE A 159 6.76 -20.82 6.86
C ILE A 159 5.33 -20.47 6.41
N TYR A 160 5.09 -20.44 5.09
CA TYR A 160 3.79 -20.07 4.53
C TYR A 160 2.97 -21.26 4.01
N ASP A 161 3.63 -22.38 3.70
CA ASP A 161 3.01 -23.61 3.21
C ASP A 161 3.90 -24.79 3.62
N ILE A 162 3.30 -25.91 4.01
CA ILE A 162 4.00 -27.16 4.30
C ILE A 162 3.42 -28.20 3.35
N LYS A 163 4.29 -28.79 2.55
CA LYS A 163 3.92 -29.79 1.55
C LYS A 163 4.53 -31.12 1.92
N ASP A 164 3.71 -32.02 2.42
CA ASP A 164 4.14 -33.34 2.88
C ASP A 164 4.78 -34.19 1.74
N ASP A 165 4.49 -33.86 0.48
CA ASP A 165 5.01 -34.52 -0.72
C ASP A 165 6.33 -33.93 -1.26
N MET A 166 6.71 -32.74 -0.79
CA MET A 166 8.00 -32.11 -1.11
C MET A 166 8.88 -32.22 0.14
N GLY A 167 9.62 -33.33 0.24
CA GLY A 167 10.52 -33.61 1.36
C GLY A 167 11.43 -32.42 1.71
N ALA A 168 11.79 -32.33 2.99
CA ALA A 168 12.58 -31.24 3.58
C ALA A 168 13.95 -31.02 2.92
#